data_AF-A0A945DWT2-F1
#
_entry.id   AF-A0A945DWT2-F1
#
_cell.length_a   1.000
_cell.length_b   1.000
_cell.length_c   1.000
_cell.angle_alpha   90.00
_cell.angle_beta   90.00
_cell.angle_gamma   90.00
#
_symmetry.space_group_name_H-M   'P 1'
#
loop_
_entity.id
_entity.type
_entity.pdbx_description
1 polymer ?
#
loop_
_entity_poly.entity_id
_entity_poly.type
_entity_poly.pdbx_seq_one_letter_code
_entity_poly.pdbx_strand_id
1 'polypeptide(L)'
;MDPKTSKKVSEKETPAMLYDQMLKRGEELLEKPLQGGGESRVRVQHSKGRMIVWERIKVLTTAEAHITFQNWGAELDGAGIVTGILNLDG
;
A
#
# COMPACT_ATOMS: atom_id res chain seq x y z
N MET A 1 30.87 -31.99 29.26
CA MET A 1 30.95 -32.31 27.83
C MET A 1 29.93 -31.40 27.21
N ASP A 2 30.33 -30.18 26.84
CA ASP A 2 29.35 -29.12 26.53
C ASP A 2 29.91 -28.26 25.39
N PRO A 3 29.48 -28.48 24.13
CA PRO A 3 29.90 -27.63 23.04
C PRO A 3 29.10 -26.32 23.09
N LYS A 4 29.87 -25.26 23.25
CA LYS A 4 29.50 -23.84 23.25
C LYS A 4 28.39 -23.52 22.25
N THR A 5 27.32 -22.92 22.78
CA THR A 5 26.32 -22.14 22.04
C THR A 5 27.02 -21.14 21.13
N SER A 6 27.02 -21.43 19.84
CA SER A 6 27.48 -20.52 18.79
C SER A 6 26.51 -19.34 18.72
N LYS A 7 26.86 -18.23 19.38
CA LYS A 7 26.24 -16.92 19.15
C LYS A 7 26.48 -16.56 17.69
N LYS A 8 25.43 -16.65 16.86
CA LYS A 8 25.38 -16.01 15.54
C LYS A 8 25.74 -14.53 15.72
N VAL A 9 26.82 -14.14 15.06
CA VAL A 9 27.33 -12.77 15.02
C VAL A 9 26.25 -11.89 14.39
N SER A 10 25.83 -10.88 15.14
CA SER A 10 25.02 -9.76 14.65
C SER A 10 25.86 -8.99 13.64
N GLU A 11 25.53 -9.15 12.36
CA GLU A 11 25.99 -8.25 11.30
C GLU A 11 25.47 -6.85 11.64
N LYS A 12 26.39 -5.92 11.85
CA LYS A 12 26.06 -4.52 12.11
C LYS A 12 25.42 -3.93 10.84
N GLU A 13 24.17 -3.53 10.94
CA GLU A 13 23.45 -2.82 9.88
C GLU A 13 24.25 -1.56 9.50
N THR A 14 24.73 -1.51 8.27
CA THR A 14 25.42 -0.32 7.75
C THR A 14 24.39 0.73 7.35
N PRO A 15 24.72 2.03 7.38
CA PRO A 15 23.77 3.10 7.01
C PRO A 15 23.14 2.93 5.62
N ALA A 16 23.89 2.33 4.67
CA ALA A 16 23.38 2.01 3.35
C ALA A 16 22.29 0.92 3.38
N MET A 17 22.48 -0.16 4.17
CA MET A 17 21.46 -1.20 4.32
C MET A 17 20.19 -0.68 5.01
N LEU A 18 20.33 0.23 5.98
CA LEU A 18 19.17 0.83 6.65
C LEU A 18 18.39 1.76 5.70
N TYR A 19 19.10 2.52 4.85
CA TYR A 19 18.48 3.35 3.82
C TYR A 19 17.66 2.50 2.83
N ASP A 20 18.24 1.42 2.31
CA ASP A 20 17.55 0.54 1.37
C ASP A 20 16.32 -0.13 2.00
N GLN A 21 16.40 -0.54 3.27
CA GLN A 21 15.26 -1.07 4.00
C GLN A 21 14.13 -0.03 4.17
N MET A 22 14.49 1.23 4.45
CA MET A 22 13.52 2.30 4.57
C MET A 22 12.88 2.66 3.24
N LEU A 23 13.65 2.63 2.14
CA LEU A 23 13.13 2.86 0.80
C LEU A 23 12.11 1.79 0.42
N LYS A 24 12.44 0.51 0.61
CA LYS A 24 11.52 -0.61 0.40
C LYS A 24 10.25 -0.48 1.25
N ARG A 25 10.40 -0.10 2.52
CA ARG A 25 9.25 0.16 3.40
C ARG A 25 8.38 1.31 2.90
N GLY A 26 8.97 2.35 2.33
CA GLY A 26 8.25 3.46 1.69
C GLY A 26 7.44 2.99 0.48
N GLU A 27 8.03 2.17 -0.39
CA GLU A 27 7.35 1.56 -1.53
C GLU A 27 6.17 0.68 -1.08
N GLU A 28 6.38 -0.20 -0.11
CA GLU A 28 5.32 -1.04 0.47
C GLU A 28 4.18 -0.21 1.07
N LEU A 29 4.47 0.95 1.65
CA LEU A 29 3.44 1.85 2.13
C LEU A 29 2.63 2.42 0.97
N LEU A 30 3.28 2.96 -0.07
CA LEU A 30 2.60 3.55 -1.24
C LEU A 30 1.69 2.54 -1.96
N GLU A 31 2.00 1.25 -1.93
CA GLU A 31 1.18 0.20 -2.54
C GLU A 31 -0.07 -0.18 -1.73
N LYS A 32 -0.03 -0.07 -0.40
CA LYS A 32 -1.13 -0.55 0.47
C LYS A 32 -2.49 0.09 0.17
N PRO A 33 -2.60 1.41 -0.05
CA PRO A 33 -3.88 2.04 -0.37
C PRO A 33 -4.51 1.54 -1.68
N LEU A 34 -3.69 1.11 -2.66
CA LEU A 34 -4.17 0.53 -3.91
C LEU A 34 -4.81 -0.84 -3.70
N GLN A 35 -4.28 -1.62 -2.75
CA GLN A 35 -4.89 -2.88 -2.30
C GLN A 35 -6.17 -2.63 -1.47
N GLY A 36 -6.24 -1.45 -0.84
CA GLY A 36 -7.37 -1.02 -0.01
C GLY A 36 -7.64 -2.02 1.11
N GLY A 37 -8.91 -2.40 1.27
CA GLY A 37 -9.34 -3.37 2.27
C GLY A 37 -8.98 -4.84 1.99
N GLY A 38 -8.20 -5.12 0.93
CA GLY A 38 -7.85 -6.47 0.49
C GLY A 38 -8.96 -7.19 -0.28
N GLU A 39 -8.59 -8.30 -0.92
CA GLU A 39 -9.47 -9.06 -1.84
C GLU A 39 -10.78 -9.54 -1.20
N SER A 40 -10.79 -9.80 0.11
CA SER A 40 -12.00 -10.22 0.83
C SER A 40 -13.04 -9.10 0.84
N ARG A 41 -12.64 -7.87 1.16
CA ARG A 41 -13.53 -6.70 1.16
C ARG A 41 -13.95 -6.31 -0.26
N VAL A 42 -13.05 -6.44 -1.24
CA VAL A 42 -13.39 -6.24 -2.67
C VAL A 42 -14.51 -7.20 -3.09
N ARG A 43 -14.36 -8.51 -2.80
CA ARG A 43 -15.40 -9.50 -3.08
C ARG A 43 -16.74 -9.19 -2.41
N VAL A 44 -16.72 -8.68 -1.18
CA VAL A 44 -17.96 -8.26 -0.49
C VAL A 44 -18.61 -7.05 -1.15
N GLN A 45 -17.85 -6.12 -1.73
CA GLN A 45 -18.43 -5.01 -2.50
C GLN A 45 -19.04 -5.52 -3.81
N HIS A 46 -18.31 -6.37 -4.54
CA HIS A 46 -18.77 -6.96 -5.80
C HIS A 46 -20.01 -7.85 -5.63
N SER A 47 -20.09 -8.64 -4.56
CA SER A 47 -21.27 -9.46 -4.28
C SER A 47 -22.54 -8.63 -4.01
N LYS A 48 -22.36 -7.36 -3.63
CA LYS A 48 -23.45 -6.38 -3.46
C LYS A 48 -23.72 -5.56 -4.74
N GLY A 49 -23.08 -5.89 -5.85
CA GLY A 49 -23.18 -5.14 -7.12
C GLY A 49 -22.55 -3.75 -7.06
N ARG A 50 -21.58 -3.52 -6.17
CA ARG A 50 -20.91 -2.22 -6.00
C ARG A 50 -19.45 -2.31 -6.42
N MET A 51 -18.99 -1.32 -7.18
CA MET A 51 -17.58 -1.10 -7.48
C MET A 51 -16.84 -0.48 -6.29
N ILE A 52 -15.55 -0.82 -6.13
CA ILE A 52 -14.65 -0.11 -5.22
C ILE A 52 -14.22 1.25 -5.81
N VAL A 53 -13.64 2.11 -4.99
CA VAL A 53 -13.27 3.48 -5.41
C VAL A 53 -12.32 3.48 -6.62
N TRP A 54 -11.33 2.59 -6.64
CA TRP A 54 -10.36 2.46 -7.73
C TRP A 54 -10.99 2.07 -9.07
N GLU A 55 -11.99 1.19 -9.03
CA GLU A 55 -12.74 0.80 -10.23
C GLU A 55 -13.58 1.97 -10.76
N ARG A 56 -14.19 2.75 -9.85
CA ARG A 56 -14.96 3.95 -10.23
C ARG A 56 -14.07 5.00 -10.89
N ILE A 57 -12.85 5.21 -10.38
CA ILE A 57 -11.87 6.13 -10.99
C ILE A 57 -11.54 5.69 -12.42
N LYS A 58 -11.28 4.39 -12.63
CA LYS A 58 -10.99 3.83 -13.96
C LYS A 58 -12.17 3.90 -14.94
N VAL A 59 -13.40 3.94 -14.44
CA VAL A 59 -14.59 4.18 -15.28
C VAL A 59 -14.66 5.63 -15.72
N LEU A 60 -14.23 6.58 -14.88
CA LEU A 60 -14.30 8.01 -15.18
C LEU A 60 -13.24 8.44 -16.19
N THR A 61 -12.04 7.86 -16.15
CA THR A 61 -10.94 8.24 -17.04
C THR A 61 -9.95 7.11 -17.29
N THR A 62 -9.34 7.11 -18.47
CA THR A 62 -8.18 6.28 -18.81
C THR A 62 -6.85 6.97 -18.47
N ALA A 63 -6.87 8.28 -18.19
CA ALA A 63 -5.70 9.02 -17.77
C ALA A 63 -5.27 8.62 -16.35
N GLU A 64 -3.98 8.78 -16.05
CA GLU A 64 -3.50 8.54 -14.69
C GLU A 64 -4.10 9.58 -13.73
N ALA A 65 -4.71 9.10 -12.65
CA ALA A 65 -5.27 9.96 -11.62
C ALA A 65 -4.17 10.43 -10.65
N HIS A 66 -4.10 11.74 -10.40
CA HIS A 66 -3.17 12.29 -9.42
C HIS A 66 -3.79 12.18 -8.02
N ILE A 67 -3.45 11.12 -7.28
CA ILE A 67 -3.98 10.89 -5.94
C ILE A 67 -3.18 11.72 -4.92
N THR A 68 -3.85 12.67 -4.27
CA THR A 68 -3.21 13.66 -3.37
C THR A 68 -3.16 13.21 -1.92
N PHE A 69 -4.13 12.42 -1.47
CA PHE A 69 -4.16 11.93 -0.10
C PHE A 69 -4.62 10.49 -0.06
N GLN A 70 -3.69 9.61 0.26
CA GLN A 70 -3.94 8.24 0.64
C GLN A 70 -4.09 8.24 2.17
N ASN A 71 -5.32 8.21 2.69
CA ASN A 71 -5.54 8.31 4.13
C ASN A 71 -4.99 7.05 4.84
N TRP A 72 -3.96 7.22 5.65
CA TRP A 72 -3.31 6.17 6.43
C TRP A 72 -4.11 5.85 7.70
N GLY A 73 -5.37 5.40 7.56
CA GLY A 73 -6.18 4.91 8.67
C GLY A 73 -5.46 3.81 9.48
N ALA A 74 -6.08 3.28 10.53
CA ALA A 74 -5.45 2.26 11.39
C ALA A 74 -4.89 1.05 10.59
N GLU A 75 -5.53 0.72 9.46
CA GLU A 75 -5.14 -0.36 8.55
C GLU A 75 -4.30 0.10 7.34
N LEU A 76 -3.95 1.39 7.27
CA LEU A 76 -3.19 1.99 6.16
C LEU A 76 -3.86 1.78 4.78
N ASP A 77 -5.19 1.68 4.76
CA ASP A 77 -6.01 1.23 3.63
C ASP A 77 -6.79 2.36 2.92
N GLY A 78 -6.50 3.62 3.22
CA GLY A 78 -7.27 4.76 2.70
C GLY A 78 -8.41 5.22 3.60
N ALA A 79 -8.63 4.62 4.78
CA ALA A 79 -9.65 5.00 5.78
C ALA A 79 -11.06 5.27 5.20
N GLY A 80 -11.39 4.64 4.07
CA GLY A 80 -12.68 4.79 3.39
C GLY A 80 -12.85 6.05 2.52
N ILE A 81 -11.82 6.89 2.32
CA ILE A 81 -11.89 8.06 1.42
C ILE A 81 -10.61 8.22 0.59
N VAL A 82 -10.77 8.44 -0.71
CA VAL A 82 -9.66 8.74 -1.64
C VAL A 82 -9.88 10.13 -2.20
N THR A 83 -8.83 10.95 -2.22
CA THR A 83 -8.85 12.27 -2.85
C THR A 83 -7.78 12.35 -3.93
N GLY A 84 -8.11 13.01 -5.04
CA GLY A 84 -7.20 13.20 -6.14
C GLY A 84 -7.77 14.13 -7.20
N ILE A 85 -6.92 14.48 -8.16
CA ILE A 85 -7.23 15.30 -9.32
C ILE A 85 -7.30 14.36 -10.53
N LEU A 86 -8.40 14.43 -11.28
CA LEU A 86 -8.63 13.61 -12.47
C LEU A 86 -8.75 14.52 -13.69
N ASN A 87 -8.22 14.06 -14.81
CA ASN A 87 -8.50 14.63 -16.12
C ASN A 87 -9.70 13.89 -16.74
N LEU A 88 -10.73 14.65 -17.13
CA LEU A 88 -11.93 14.16 -17.80
C LEU A 88 -12.08 14.93 -19.11
N ASP A 89 -11.80 14.25 -20.23
CA ASP A 89 -11.92 14.81 -21.59
C ASP A 89 -11.11 16.10 -21.87
N GLY A 90 -10.00 16.34 -21.15
CA GLY A 90 -9.05 17.44 -21.41
C GLY A 90 -9.10 18.56 -20.39
#